data_AF-A0A937RMR4-F1
#
_entry.id   AF-A0A937RMR4-F1
#
_cell.length_a   1.000
_cell.length_b   1.000
_cell.length_c   1.000
_cell.angle_alpha   90.00
_cell.angle_beta   90.00
_cell.angle_gamma   90.00
#
_symmetry.space_group_name_H-M   'P 1'
#
loop_
_entity.id
_entity.type
_entity.pdbx_description
1 polymer ?
#
loop_
_entity_poly.entity_id
_entity_poly.type
_entity_poly.pdbx_seq_one_letter_code
_entity_poly.pdbx_strand_id
1 'polypeptide(L)'
;MTVPPSDAHGPAGDTGQPDPSLVDHDVYPVCVQAPAGWWRIFPLAAGAGREYVAELVTTGPGTPTRPLRRIRQSSLWTLEEHLGWPLPRTCHTILGAATPESANRAVAGRPDRGHPRHLARSGHRHLAPTTPPPRGRADRYRPSRASLVLRADHPPATLGRLLHAEPAERVWTHGETRVEILTTRPAAPLLDADTQITYRVFHRGVLLFAGNDAHLPATRRPAPSRAVRVVVITIMTAAARRPLTDPQRAFLTAHGPALTHAARPVEHPYPPGTAVAVTDPEYAWYTTGTVLAHATGPDGHLAYQWRPDVADLPGHPWRDHPGWAAQSPADRVHATLDTPDTHSDAPAATPPILATGALVTAIDDPRFTVATVLRAFVSDSAPRYEIQPHNTAGPPLAVRAEDVAPLAGTAWPTVTDLLLARAAADLDLRPGEVLTALRDMAVTSDSPHGPRIHARVALPAVDLVLDPDGGPPPVDAPPAPRTPIPVASLTTADGIRHVHHPDHGHLAVPDALFTAAYQADHTALADILARRPWLPANPDSWILTATLAALHAPDDVITLATRSPSPPHQPDPPGDDHPAHGPWPWTQPS
;
A
#
# COMPACT_ATOMS: atom_id res chain seq x y z
N MET A 1 47.74 7.73 15.52
CA MET A 1 46.97 8.07 16.73
C MET A 1 45.52 7.81 16.39
N THR A 2 45.04 6.64 16.78
CA THR A 2 43.83 6.01 16.27
C THR A 2 42.71 6.31 17.24
N VAL A 3 41.71 7.08 16.79
CA VAL A 3 40.49 7.33 17.54
C VAL A 3 39.52 6.19 17.18
N PRO A 4 39.03 5.40 18.14
CA PRO A 4 38.07 4.34 17.85
C PRO A 4 36.67 4.94 17.54
N PRO A 5 35.86 4.27 16.70
CA PRO A 5 34.49 4.70 16.44
C PRO A 5 33.64 4.51 17.70
N SER A 6 32.92 5.57 18.06
CA SER A 6 31.94 5.59 19.14
C SER A 6 30.67 4.88 18.66
N ASP A 7 30.48 3.63 19.07
CA ASP A 7 29.20 2.94 18.97
C ASP A 7 28.17 3.68 19.82
N ALA A 8 27.29 4.42 19.16
CA ALA A 8 26.09 4.98 19.76
C ALA A 8 25.08 3.83 20.00
N HIS A 9 25.25 3.13 21.12
CA HIS A 9 24.17 2.40 21.76
C HIS A 9 23.12 3.42 22.21
N GLY A 10 22.05 3.56 21.42
CA GLY A 10 20.81 4.16 21.92
C GLY A 10 20.30 3.38 23.13
N PRO A 11 19.53 4.01 24.03
CA PRO A 11 19.06 3.35 25.24
C PRO A 11 18.15 2.18 24.83
N ALA A 12 18.63 0.97 25.06
CA ALA A 12 17.80 -0.21 25.10
C ALA A 12 16.78 -0.01 26.23
N GLY A 13 15.62 0.51 25.87
CA GLY A 13 14.42 0.31 26.68
C GLY A 13 14.23 -1.20 26.78
N ASP A 14 14.32 -1.71 28.00
CA ASP A 14 14.00 -3.08 28.38
C ASP A 14 12.52 -3.36 28.08
N THR A 15 12.19 -3.54 26.80
CA THR A 15 10.93 -4.13 26.39
C THR A 15 11.11 -5.62 26.56
N GLY A 16 10.87 -6.11 27.79
CA GLY A 16 10.93 -7.53 28.14
C GLY A 16 10.27 -8.37 27.05
N GLN A 17 11.09 -8.94 26.17
CA GLN A 17 10.63 -9.80 25.11
C GLN A 17 10.08 -11.03 25.82
N PRO A 18 8.76 -11.29 25.76
CA PRO A 18 8.18 -12.37 26.53
C PRO A 18 8.85 -13.67 26.11
N ASP A 19 9.37 -14.40 27.08
CA ASP A 19 9.99 -15.69 26.85
C ASP A 19 8.98 -16.58 26.10
N PRO A 20 9.29 -16.98 24.85
CA PRO A 20 8.37 -17.80 24.05
C PRO A 20 8.05 -19.14 24.73
N SER A 21 8.86 -19.57 25.71
CA SER A 21 8.61 -20.75 26.55
C SER A 21 7.36 -20.65 27.44
N LEU A 22 6.78 -19.45 27.60
CA LEU A 22 5.61 -19.22 28.46
C LEU A 22 4.26 -19.50 27.78
N VAL A 23 4.23 -19.87 26.50
CA VAL A 23 2.98 -20.22 25.81
C VAL A 23 2.74 -21.72 25.89
N ASP A 24 1.64 -22.09 26.54
CA ASP A 24 1.09 -23.44 26.42
C ASP A 24 0.51 -23.61 25.01
N HIS A 25 1.33 -24.12 24.09
CA HIS A 25 0.98 -24.31 22.69
C HIS A 25 -0.12 -25.36 22.49
N ASP A 26 -0.30 -26.28 23.44
CA ASP A 26 -1.38 -27.27 23.42
C ASP A 26 -2.75 -26.62 23.68
N VAL A 27 -2.77 -25.48 24.40
CA VAL A 27 -3.98 -24.76 24.76
C VAL A 27 -4.23 -23.55 23.86
N TYR A 28 -3.18 -22.78 23.53
CA TYR A 28 -3.26 -21.57 22.71
C TYR A 28 -2.31 -21.69 21.51
N PRO A 29 -2.71 -22.44 20.46
CA PRO A 29 -1.83 -22.75 19.35
C PRO A 29 -1.45 -21.53 18.52
N VAL A 30 -2.23 -20.43 18.60
CA VAL A 30 -1.90 -19.15 17.97
C VAL A 30 -2.13 -18.01 18.96
N CYS A 31 -1.11 -17.17 19.15
CA CYS A 31 -1.22 -15.92 19.88
C CYS A 31 -0.71 -14.75 19.03
N VAL A 32 -1.43 -13.63 19.04
CA VAL A 32 -1.09 -12.42 18.25
C VAL A 32 -1.06 -11.20 19.17
N GLN A 33 0.04 -10.48 19.18
CA GLN A 33 0.20 -9.26 19.97
C GLN A 33 -0.65 -8.12 19.38
N ALA A 34 -1.27 -7.32 20.24
CA ALA A 34 -1.93 -6.07 19.91
C ALA A 34 -1.56 -5.00 20.96
N PRO A 35 -1.77 -3.70 20.70
CA PRO A 35 -1.45 -2.66 21.68
C PRO A 35 -2.14 -2.87 23.04
N ALA A 36 -3.33 -3.46 23.08
CA ALA A 36 -4.07 -3.78 24.30
C ALA A 36 -3.69 -5.11 24.98
N GLY A 37 -2.74 -5.88 24.42
CA GLY A 37 -2.26 -7.14 24.98
C GLY A 37 -2.16 -8.26 23.94
N TRP A 38 -2.73 -9.43 24.20
CA TRP A 38 -2.59 -10.62 23.35
C TRP A 38 -3.93 -11.23 22.96
N TRP A 39 -4.14 -11.44 21.67
CA TRP A 39 -5.18 -12.31 21.15
C TRP A 39 -4.73 -13.76 21.23
N ARG A 40 -5.45 -14.59 21.98
CA ARG A 40 -5.29 -16.05 22.02
C ARG A 40 -6.37 -16.67 21.16
N ILE A 41 -5.98 -17.50 20.20
CA ILE A 41 -6.89 -18.08 19.22
C ILE A 41 -6.78 -19.59 19.30
N PHE A 42 -7.92 -20.25 19.49
CA PHE A 42 -7.98 -21.70 19.70
C PHE A 42 -9.35 -22.27 19.27
N PRO A 43 -9.39 -23.55 18.86
CA PRO A 43 -10.64 -24.23 18.59
C PRO A 43 -11.32 -24.71 19.89
N LEU A 44 -12.66 -24.73 19.90
CA LEU A 44 -13.49 -25.36 20.92
C LEU A 44 -14.44 -26.37 20.28
N ALA A 45 -14.82 -27.40 21.05
CA ALA A 45 -15.84 -28.35 20.62
C ALA A 45 -17.22 -27.71 20.78
N ALA A 46 -18.04 -27.77 19.73
CA ALA A 46 -19.38 -27.19 19.72
C ALA A 46 -20.38 -28.20 19.13
N GLY A 47 -20.97 -29.03 19.99
CA GLY A 47 -21.83 -30.13 19.55
C GLY A 47 -21.08 -31.12 18.67
N ALA A 48 -21.58 -31.37 17.46
CA ALA A 48 -20.92 -32.20 16.45
C ALA A 48 -19.86 -31.44 15.62
N GLY A 49 -19.72 -30.12 15.83
CA GLY A 49 -18.86 -29.24 15.05
C GLY A 49 -17.71 -28.63 15.86
N ARG A 50 -16.98 -27.73 15.19
CA ARG A 50 -15.90 -26.94 15.76
C ARG A 50 -16.28 -25.47 15.75
N GLU A 51 -16.00 -24.78 16.84
CA GLU A 51 -16.00 -23.32 16.90
C GLU A 51 -14.57 -22.82 17.09
N TYR A 52 -14.30 -21.60 16.69
CA TYR A 52 -13.05 -20.90 16.91
C TYR A 52 -13.29 -19.72 17.82
N VAL A 53 -12.41 -19.58 18.82
CA VAL A 53 -12.50 -18.53 19.83
C VAL A 53 -11.26 -17.64 19.75
N ALA A 54 -11.48 -16.34 19.81
CA ALA A 54 -10.44 -15.34 20.02
C ALA A 54 -10.67 -14.63 21.36
N GLU A 55 -9.70 -14.69 22.26
CA GLU A 55 -9.70 -14.02 23.56
C GLU A 55 -8.59 -12.97 23.61
N LEU A 56 -8.95 -11.70 23.85
CA LEU A 56 -7.98 -10.64 24.11
C LEU A 56 -7.71 -10.56 25.61
N VAL A 57 -6.45 -10.71 26.02
CA VAL A 57 -5.99 -10.59 27.41
C VAL A 57 -4.98 -9.45 27.54
N THR A 58 -4.87 -8.82 28.71
CA THR A 58 -3.90 -7.74 28.96
C THR A 58 -2.51 -8.22 29.35
N THR A 59 -2.42 -9.44 29.87
CA THR A 59 -1.17 -10.06 30.33
C THR A 59 -0.56 -10.93 29.24
N GLY A 60 0.65 -11.44 29.49
CA GLY A 60 1.32 -12.38 28.59
C GLY A 60 0.44 -13.57 28.19
N PRO A 61 0.71 -14.19 27.02
CA PRO A 61 -0.16 -15.19 26.40
C PRO A 61 -0.38 -16.47 27.25
N GLY A 62 0.54 -16.81 28.16
CA GLY A 62 0.37 -17.95 29.08
C GLY A 62 -0.40 -17.67 30.37
N THR A 63 -0.60 -16.40 30.75
CA THR A 63 -1.12 -16.09 32.08
C THR A 63 -2.65 -16.28 32.14
N PRO A 64 -3.22 -17.06 33.07
CA PRO A 64 -4.65 -17.19 33.20
C PRO A 64 -5.27 -15.86 33.70
N THR A 65 -5.83 -15.06 32.80
CA THR A 65 -6.51 -13.80 33.12
C THR A 65 -7.88 -13.72 32.48
N ARG A 66 -8.75 -12.88 33.05
CA ARG A 66 -10.07 -12.61 32.49
C ARG A 66 -9.89 -11.89 31.14
N PRO A 67 -10.47 -12.39 30.05
CA PRO A 67 -10.34 -11.74 28.76
C PRO A 67 -11.09 -10.40 28.76
N LEU A 68 -10.44 -9.36 28.21
CA LEU A 68 -11.05 -8.07 27.92
C LEU A 68 -12.15 -8.20 26.87
N ARG A 69 -11.93 -9.08 25.90
CA ARG A 69 -12.85 -9.33 24.78
C ARG A 69 -12.80 -10.80 24.40
N ARG A 70 -13.96 -11.35 24.06
CA ARG A 70 -14.09 -12.72 23.58
C ARG A 70 -15.00 -12.75 22.37
N ILE A 71 -14.55 -13.41 21.31
CA ILE A 71 -15.30 -13.62 20.07
C ILE A 71 -15.34 -15.11 19.80
N ARG A 72 -16.49 -15.63 19.34
CA ARG A 72 -16.68 -17.03 18.97
C ARG A 72 -17.36 -17.10 17.62
N GLN A 73 -16.83 -17.93 16.72
CA GLN A 73 -17.37 -18.10 15.37
C GLN A 73 -17.25 -19.55 14.91
N SER A 74 -18.12 -19.96 13.99
CA SER A 74 -18.14 -21.33 13.44
C SER A 74 -17.03 -21.60 12.42
N SER A 75 -16.39 -20.56 11.90
CA SER A 75 -15.26 -20.68 10.97
C SER A 75 -14.20 -19.63 11.26
N LEU A 76 -12.95 -19.92 10.84
CA LEU A 76 -11.86 -18.95 10.92
C LEU A 76 -12.12 -17.72 10.05
N TRP A 77 -12.74 -17.87 8.88
CA TRP A 77 -13.08 -16.76 8.00
C TRP A 77 -14.06 -15.78 8.66
N THR A 78 -15.13 -16.31 9.27
CA THR A 78 -16.08 -15.47 10.03
C THR A 78 -15.43 -14.88 11.28
N LEU A 79 -14.47 -15.58 11.89
CA LEU A 79 -13.67 -15.03 12.99
C LEU A 79 -12.85 -13.81 12.54
N GLU A 80 -12.18 -13.88 11.39
CA GLU A 80 -11.45 -12.76 10.81
C GLU A 80 -12.37 -11.56 10.52
N GLU A 81 -13.58 -11.78 9.99
CA GLU A 81 -14.57 -10.71 9.77
C GLU A 81 -14.93 -9.98 11.08
N HIS A 82 -15.08 -10.71 12.19
CA HIS A 82 -15.41 -10.11 13.49
C HIS A 82 -14.21 -9.44 14.17
N LEU A 83 -13.00 -9.93 13.88
CA LEU A 83 -11.75 -9.34 14.34
C LEU A 83 -11.42 -8.06 13.57
N GLY A 84 -11.77 -7.98 12.29
CA GLY A 84 -11.47 -6.85 11.41
C GLY A 84 -10.03 -6.85 10.87
N TRP A 85 -9.30 -7.96 11.02
CA TRP A 85 -7.93 -8.14 10.53
C TRP A 85 -7.67 -9.61 10.14
N PRO A 86 -6.75 -9.86 9.19
CA PRO A 86 -6.55 -11.18 8.61
C PRO A 86 -5.62 -12.06 9.47
N LEU A 87 -5.90 -13.35 9.55
CA LEU A 87 -4.98 -14.34 10.12
C LEU A 87 -4.10 -14.93 9.00
N PRO A 88 -2.79 -15.09 9.19
CA PRO A 88 -1.98 -15.83 8.22
C PRO A 88 -2.55 -17.23 7.94
N ARG A 89 -2.50 -17.70 6.71
CA ARG A 89 -2.88 -19.05 6.28
C ARG A 89 -2.12 -20.12 7.06
N THR A 90 -0.85 -19.90 7.43
CA THR A 90 -0.15 -20.81 8.35
C THR A 90 -0.87 -20.93 9.69
N CYS A 91 -1.40 -19.84 10.25
CA CYS A 91 -2.26 -19.89 11.43
C CYS A 91 -3.57 -20.65 11.17
N HIS A 92 -4.16 -20.54 9.97
CA HIS A 92 -5.33 -21.36 9.61
C HIS A 92 -5.03 -22.86 9.64
N THR A 93 -3.91 -23.28 9.05
CA THR A 93 -3.48 -24.67 9.06
C THR A 93 -3.28 -25.19 10.49
N ILE A 94 -2.58 -24.41 11.33
CA ILE A 94 -2.34 -24.76 12.74
C ILE A 94 -3.66 -24.89 13.53
N LEU A 95 -4.55 -23.90 13.39
CA LEU A 95 -5.86 -23.90 14.07
C LEU A 95 -6.80 -25.00 13.53
N GLY A 96 -6.64 -25.38 12.26
CA GLY A 96 -7.31 -26.51 11.64
C GLY A 96 -6.83 -27.86 12.18
N ALA A 97 -5.53 -28.00 12.46
CA ALA A 97 -4.95 -29.23 13.01
C ALA A 97 -5.12 -29.38 14.53
N ALA A 98 -5.21 -28.27 15.27
CA ALA A 98 -5.31 -28.28 16.73
C ALA A 98 -6.55 -29.03 17.26
N THR A 99 -6.39 -29.75 18.38
CA THR A 99 -7.47 -30.52 19.02
C THR A 99 -8.28 -29.64 19.99
N PRO A 100 -9.62 -29.63 19.92
CA PRO A 100 -10.43 -28.82 20.84
C PRO A 100 -10.37 -29.25 22.31
N GLU A 101 -9.93 -30.47 22.59
CA GLU A 101 -9.97 -31.10 23.93
C GLU A 101 -9.02 -30.45 24.93
N SER A 102 -7.84 -30.04 24.49
CA SER A 102 -6.85 -29.35 25.33
C SER A 102 -7.35 -27.97 25.76
N ALA A 103 -7.92 -27.21 24.83
CA ALA A 103 -8.54 -25.92 25.11
C ALA A 103 -9.77 -26.06 26.02
N ASN A 104 -10.62 -27.08 25.80
CA ASN A 104 -11.78 -27.35 26.67
C ASN A 104 -11.37 -27.58 28.13
N ARG A 105 -10.30 -28.37 28.36
CA ARG A 105 -9.78 -28.62 29.72
C ARG A 105 -9.26 -27.35 30.39
N ALA A 106 -8.53 -26.51 29.65
CA ALA A 106 -8.03 -25.24 30.18
C ALA A 106 -9.15 -24.24 30.50
N VAL A 107 -10.22 -24.22 29.70
CA VAL A 107 -11.40 -23.37 29.95
C VAL A 107 -12.21 -23.90 31.14
N ALA A 108 -12.41 -25.21 31.25
CA ALA A 108 -13.17 -25.85 32.33
C ALA A 108 -12.44 -25.80 33.69
N GLY A 109 -11.10 -25.82 33.68
CA GLY A 109 -10.27 -25.76 34.88
C GLY A 109 -10.13 -24.38 35.52
N ARG A 110 -10.68 -23.31 34.93
CA ARG A 110 -10.69 -21.98 35.56
C ARG A 110 -11.78 -21.95 36.63
N PRO A 111 -11.44 -21.87 37.94
CA PRO A 111 -12.44 -21.73 38.98
C PRO A 111 -13.16 -20.40 38.77
N ASP A 112 -14.41 -20.46 38.32
CA ASP A 112 -15.32 -19.33 38.26
C ASP A 112 -15.66 -18.95 39.72
N ARG A 113 -14.74 -18.21 40.37
CA ARG A 113 -14.94 -17.72 41.73
C ARG A 113 -16.04 -16.65 41.69
N GLY A 114 -17.28 -17.11 41.84
CA GLY A 114 -18.28 -16.35 42.60
C GLY A 114 -19.50 -15.81 41.86
N HIS A 115 -20.09 -16.52 40.88
CA HIS A 115 -21.47 -16.22 40.48
C HIS A 115 -22.41 -17.44 40.61
N PRO A 116 -23.57 -17.28 41.29
CA PRO A 116 -24.47 -18.39 41.56
C PRO A 116 -25.11 -18.92 40.27
N ARG A 117 -25.07 -20.26 40.13
CA ARG A 117 -25.68 -21.06 39.07
C ARG A 117 -27.22 -21.03 39.12
N HIS A 118 -27.82 -19.87 38.92
CA HIS A 118 -29.26 -19.70 38.80
C HIS A 118 -29.67 -18.88 37.56
N LEU A 119 -29.16 -19.23 36.37
CA LEU A 119 -29.80 -18.89 35.08
C LEU A 119 -29.57 -20.00 34.04
N ALA A 120 -29.92 -21.24 34.41
CA ALA A 120 -30.13 -22.32 33.44
C ALA A 120 -31.60 -22.30 33.00
N ARG A 121 -31.91 -21.43 32.03
CA ARG A 121 -33.12 -21.36 31.15
C ARG A 121 -33.47 -19.90 30.85
N SER A 122 -32.71 -19.30 29.97
CA SER A 122 -33.17 -18.14 29.18
C SER A 122 -32.41 -18.20 27.86
N GLY A 123 -33.13 -18.50 26.78
CA GLY A 123 -32.60 -18.76 25.45
C GLY A 123 -31.75 -17.62 24.91
N HIS A 124 -30.87 -17.95 23.95
CA HIS A 124 -30.26 -17.07 22.96
C HIS A 124 -30.16 -15.59 23.36
N ARG A 125 -29.54 -15.30 24.51
CA ARG A 125 -29.20 -13.92 24.86
C ARG A 125 -27.93 -13.61 24.10
N HIS A 126 -28.10 -13.21 22.85
CA HIS A 126 -27.17 -12.34 22.16
C HIS A 126 -26.67 -11.33 23.19
N LEU A 127 -25.39 -11.41 23.57
CA LEU A 127 -24.72 -10.25 24.14
C LEU A 127 -25.01 -9.13 23.15
N ALA A 128 -25.70 -8.09 23.63
CA ALA A 128 -26.11 -6.97 22.79
C ALA A 128 -24.93 -6.54 21.92
N PRO A 129 -25.15 -6.22 20.63
CA PRO A 129 -24.07 -5.72 19.79
C PRO A 129 -23.51 -4.48 20.48
N THR A 130 -22.34 -4.63 21.10
CA THR A 130 -21.61 -3.49 21.62
C THR A 130 -21.34 -2.62 20.42
N THR A 131 -22.02 -1.48 20.37
CA THR A 131 -21.79 -0.40 19.42
C THR A 131 -20.28 -0.25 19.26
N PRO A 132 -19.74 -0.31 18.03
CA PRO A 132 -18.31 -0.22 17.84
C PRO A 132 -17.82 1.05 18.52
N PRO A 133 -16.78 0.97 19.37
CA PRO A 133 -16.27 2.16 20.01
C PRO A 133 -15.74 3.13 18.92
N PRO A 134 -15.71 4.45 19.18
CA PRO A 134 -15.16 5.42 18.23
C PRO A 134 -13.78 4.99 17.74
N ARG A 135 -13.46 5.24 16.46
CA ARG A 135 -12.31 4.67 15.72
C ARG A 135 -11.01 4.55 16.53
N GLY A 136 -10.63 5.59 17.30
CA GLY A 136 -9.41 5.58 18.12
C GLY A 136 -9.36 4.53 19.25
N ARG A 137 -10.49 3.96 19.69
CA ARG A 137 -10.54 2.85 20.66
C ARG A 137 -10.53 1.47 19.99
N ALA A 138 -10.81 1.37 18.69
CA ALA A 138 -10.76 0.12 17.95
C ALA A 138 -9.29 -0.26 17.63
N ASP A 139 -8.43 0.73 17.39
CA ASP A 139 -7.05 0.52 16.98
C ASP A 139 -6.20 -0.20 18.03
N ARG A 140 -6.43 0.05 19.33
CA ARG A 140 -5.69 -0.65 20.40
C ARG A 140 -5.95 -2.17 20.43
N TYR A 141 -7.07 -2.62 19.88
CA TYR A 141 -7.42 -4.04 19.83
C TYR A 141 -6.92 -4.72 18.56
N ARG A 142 -6.36 -3.96 17.63
CA ARG A 142 -5.94 -4.46 16.34
C ARG A 142 -4.43 -4.69 16.34
N PRO A 143 -3.95 -5.86 15.89
CA PRO A 143 -2.52 -6.04 15.68
C PRO A 143 -2.01 -5.14 14.54
N SER A 144 -0.77 -4.70 14.67
CA SER A 144 -0.03 -4.01 13.61
C SER A 144 0.78 -5.02 12.78
N ARG A 145 1.42 -4.59 11.70
CA ARG A 145 2.34 -5.45 10.95
C ARG A 145 3.56 -5.86 11.78
N ALA A 146 4.00 -5.02 12.72
CA ALA A 146 5.08 -5.30 13.66
C ALA A 146 4.67 -6.22 14.83
N SER A 147 3.37 -6.51 14.98
CA SER A 147 2.89 -7.35 16.08
C SER A 147 3.50 -8.75 16.03
N LEU A 148 4.00 -9.21 17.18
CA LEU A 148 4.53 -10.57 17.32
C LEU A 148 3.42 -11.62 17.23
N VAL A 149 3.70 -12.69 16.50
CA VAL A 149 2.83 -13.86 16.34
C VAL A 149 3.58 -15.09 16.86
N LEU A 150 2.98 -15.74 17.85
CA LEU A 150 3.44 -17.00 18.39
C LEU A 150 2.56 -18.11 17.83
N ARG A 151 3.19 -19.17 17.33
CA ARG A 151 2.56 -20.28 16.63
C ARG A 151 3.10 -21.58 17.21
N ALA A 152 2.24 -22.54 17.50
CA ALA A 152 2.67 -23.87 17.94
C ALA A 152 3.69 -24.46 16.95
N ASP A 153 4.77 -25.02 17.46
CA ASP A 153 5.85 -25.69 16.71
C ASP A 153 6.56 -24.84 15.64
N HIS A 154 6.43 -23.52 15.70
CA HIS A 154 7.06 -22.59 14.76
C HIS A 154 7.79 -21.45 15.48
N PRO A 155 8.89 -20.91 14.91
CA PRO A 155 9.56 -19.77 15.49
C PRO A 155 8.64 -18.54 15.51
N PRO A 156 8.79 -17.66 16.53
CA PRO A 156 8.11 -16.36 16.56
C PRO A 156 8.37 -15.57 15.28
N ALA A 157 7.33 -14.94 14.75
CA ALA A 157 7.42 -14.10 13.56
C ALA A 157 6.49 -12.89 13.71
N THR A 158 6.73 -11.82 12.97
CA THR A 158 5.80 -10.69 12.93
C THR A 158 4.62 -11.00 12.01
N LEU A 159 3.46 -10.40 12.31
CA LEU A 159 2.27 -10.54 11.47
C LEU A 159 2.55 -10.10 10.02
N GLY A 160 3.33 -9.03 9.85
CA GLY A 160 3.73 -8.49 8.56
C GLY A 160 4.52 -9.48 7.71
N ARG A 161 5.53 -10.14 8.30
CA ARG A 161 6.32 -11.17 7.60
C ARG A 161 5.51 -12.38 7.22
N LEU A 162 4.61 -12.84 8.09
CA LEU A 162 3.75 -13.98 7.78
C LEU A 162 2.79 -13.67 6.63
N LEU A 163 2.18 -12.49 6.61
CA LEU A 163 1.31 -12.06 5.50
C LEU A 163 2.11 -11.85 4.21
N HIS A 164 3.35 -11.36 4.29
CA HIS A 164 4.21 -11.18 3.12
C HIS A 164 4.67 -12.51 2.52
N ALA A 165 5.02 -13.50 3.35
CA ALA A 165 5.38 -14.85 2.91
C ALA A 165 4.21 -15.64 2.31
N GLU A 166 2.99 -15.13 2.46
CA GLU A 166 1.76 -15.78 1.98
C GLU A 166 0.96 -14.81 1.08
N PRO A 167 1.54 -14.34 -0.04
CA PRO A 167 0.89 -13.35 -0.87
C PRO A 167 -0.43 -13.89 -1.42
N ALA A 168 -1.38 -12.98 -1.63
CA ALA A 168 -2.59 -13.29 -2.37
C ALA A 168 -2.21 -13.69 -3.81
N GLU A 169 -2.90 -14.68 -4.38
CA GLU A 169 -2.74 -15.02 -5.80
C GLU A 169 -3.10 -13.83 -6.68
N ARG A 170 -4.10 -13.04 -6.27
CA ARG A 170 -4.54 -11.83 -6.96
C ARG A 170 -4.97 -10.76 -5.98
N VAL A 171 -4.78 -9.51 -6.38
CA VAL A 171 -5.30 -8.33 -5.70
C VAL A 171 -6.06 -7.49 -6.71
N TRP A 172 -7.18 -6.91 -6.30
CA TRP A 172 -7.89 -5.89 -7.03
C TRP A 172 -8.17 -4.72 -6.09
N THR A 173 -7.98 -3.50 -6.56
CA THR A 173 -8.22 -2.29 -5.77
C THR A 173 -9.20 -1.36 -6.49
N HIS A 174 -10.05 -0.70 -5.71
CA HIS A 174 -10.97 0.33 -6.19
C HIS A 174 -11.14 1.38 -5.08
N GLY A 175 -10.43 2.50 -5.22
CA GLY A 175 -10.27 3.49 -4.16
C GLY A 175 -9.66 2.84 -2.91
N GLU A 176 -10.30 3.03 -1.76
CA GLU A 176 -9.84 2.46 -0.48
C GLU A 176 -10.27 1.00 -0.25
N THR A 177 -10.93 0.38 -1.23
CA THR A 177 -11.40 -1.01 -1.16
C THR A 177 -10.42 -1.92 -1.87
N ARG A 178 -10.07 -3.03 -1.22
CA ARG A 178 -9.18 -4.06 -1.76
C ARG A 178 -9.83 -5.43 -1.68
N VAL A 179 -9.84 -6.17 -2.78
CA VAL A 179 -10.23 -7.58 -2.82
C VAL A 179 -8.98 -8.42 -3.05
N GLU A 180 -8.74 -9.37 -2.16
CA GLU A 180 -7.66 -10.35 -2.28
C GLU A 180 -8.25 -11.71 -2.62
N ILE A 181 -7.70 -12.36 -3.64
CA ILE A 181 -7.94 -13.77 -3.94
C ILE A 181 -6.75 -14.54 -3.38
N LEU A 182 -6.96 -15.31 -2.33
CA LEU A 182 -5.89 -16.01 -1.62
C LEU A 182 -5.53 -17.33 -2.29
N THR A 183 -6.55 -18.06 -2.74
CA THR A 183 -6.39 -19.32 -3.48
C THR A 183 -7.59 -19.59 -4.39
N THR A 184 -7.32 -20.26 -5.49
CA THR A 184 -8.34 -20.92 -6.33
C THR A 184 -8.09 -22.43 -6.35
N ARG A 185 -9.08 -23.23 -5.93
CA ARG A 185 -8.94 -24.69 -5.84
C ARG A 185 -10.17 -25.40 -6.43
N PRO A 186 -10.00 -26.53 -7.13
CA PRO A 186 -11.15 -27.38 -7.48
C PRO A 186 -11.87 -27.82 -6.20
N ALA A 187 -13.20 -27.68 -6.16
CA ALA A 187 -14.03 -28.03 -4.99
C ALA A 187 -14.04 -29.56 -4.73
N ALA A 188 -13.79 -30.36 -5.77
CA ALA A 188 -13.58 -31.79 -5.69
C ALA A 188 -12.52 -32.23 -6.72
N PRO A 189 -11.82 -33.36 -6.51
CA PRO A 189 -10.82 -33.87 -7.45
C PRO A 189 -11.40 -34.44 -8.76
N LEU A 190 -12.71 -34.33 -8.96
CA LEU A 190 -13.38 -34.76 -10.19
C LEU A 190 -13.17 -33.73 -11.30
N LEU A 191 -12.93 -34.21 -12.51
CA LEU A 191 -13.05 -33.41 -13.73
C LEU A 191 -14.47 -32.81 -13.74
N ASP A 192 -14.58 -31.49 -13.85
CA ASP A 192 -15.83 -30.69 -13.81
C ASP A 192 -16.32 -30.23 -12.42
N ALA A 193 -15.53 -30.32 -11.36
CA ALA A 193 -15.86 -29.65 -10.10
C ALA A 193 -15.73 -28.13 -10.20
N ASP A 194 -16.68 -27.40 -9.60
CA ASP A 194 -16.59 -25.94 -9.44
C ASP A 194 -15.26 -25.54 -8.80
N THR A 195 -14.70 -24.41 -9.22
CA THR A 195 -13.51 -23.84 -8.57
C THR A 195 -13.96 -23.02 -7.36
N GLN A 196 -13.57 -23.45 -6.16
CA GLN A 196 -13.74 -22.70 -4.92
C GLN A 196 -12.68 -21.60 -4.83
N ILE A 197 -13.13 -20.39 -4.50
CA ILE A 197 -12.28 -19.22 -4.32
C ILE A 197 -12.22 -18.89 -2.83
N THR A 198 -11.02 -18.78 -2.30
CA THR A 198 -10.79 -18.19 -0.97
C THR A 198 -10.43 -16.72 -1.12
N TYR A 199 -11.11 -15.84 -0.40
CA TYR A 199 -11.00 -14.40 -0.60
C TYR A 199 -11.03 -13.59 0.70
N ARG A 200 -10.57 -12.35 0.61
CA ARG A 200 -10.72 -11.29 1.61
C ARG A 200 -11.10 -9.98 0.95
N VAL A 201 -11.94 -9.19 1.62
CA VAL A 201 -12.33 -7.84 1.19
C VAL A 201 -12.04 -6.86 2.31
N PHE A 202 -11.17 -5.90 2.02
CA PHE A 202 -10.77 -4.84 2.92
C PHE A 202 -11.34 -3.51 2.48
N HIS A 203 -11.60 -2.63 3.44
CA HIS A 203 -11.87 -1.23 3.19
C HIS A 203 -11.14 -0.39 4.23
N ARG A 204 -10.33 0.59 3.78
CA ARG A 204 -9.46 1.40 4.68
C ARG A 204 -8.59 0.53 5.59
N GLY A 205 -8.05 -0.54 5.01
CA GLY A 205 -7.27 -1.54 5.71
C GLY A 205 -8.05 -2.45 6.67
N VAL A 206 -9.33 -2.21 6.98
CA VAL A 206 -10.14 -3.09 7.84
C VAL A 206 -10.69 -4.24 7.02
N LEU A 207 -10.54 -5.47 7.50
CA LEU A 207 -11.14 -6.65 6.86
C LEU A 207 -12.64 -6.67 7.13
N LEU A 208 -13.45 -6.67 6.08
CA LEU A 208 -14.91 -6.65 6.17
C LEU A 208 -15.53 -8.00 5.81
N PHE A 209 -15.05 -8.65 4.76
CA PHE A 209 -15.54 -9.95 4.33
C PHE A 209 -14.38 -10.90 4.13
N ALA A 210 -14.56 -12.16 4.53
CA ALA A 210 -13.60 -13.22 4.27
C ALA A 210 -14.36 -14.53 4.15
N GLY A 211 -13.93 -15.38 3.21
CA GLY A 211 -14.65 -16.61 2.97
C GLY A 211 -13.98 -17.50 1.94
N ASN A 212 -14.53 -18.71 1.83
CA ASN A 212 -14.24 -19.69 0.80
C ASN A 212 -15.53 -20.18 0.12
N ASP A 213 -16.59 -19.36 0.14
CA ASP A 213 -17.94 -19.67 -0.34
C ASP A 213 -18.22 -19.11 -1.75
N ALA A 214 -17.22 -18.50 -2.39
CA ALA A 214 -17.30 -18.05 -3.76
C ALA A 214 -16.95 -19.21 -4.71
N HIS A 215 -17.84 -19.50 -5.66
CA HIS A 215 -17.70 -20.63 -6.59
C HIS A 215 -17.75 -20.17 -8.05
N LEU A 216 -16.84 -20.71 -8.85
CA LEU A 216 -16.80 -20.55 -10.30
C LEU A 216 -17.16 -21.86 -10.98
N PRO A 217 -17.99 -21.84 -12.04
CA PRO A 217 -18.18 -23.00 -12.90
C PRO A 217 -16.84 -23.56 -13.36
N ALA A 218 -16.74 -24.90 -13.42
CA ALA A 218 -15.52 -25.61 -13.75
C ALA A 218 -14.79 -25.02 -14.97
N THR A 219 -13.69 -24.32 -14.70
CA THR A 219 -12.76 -23.82 -15.70
C THR A 219 -11.36 -24.15 -15.21
N ARG A 220 -10.49 -24.69 -16.08
CA ARG A 220 -9.16 -25.18 -15.67
C ARG A 220 -8.32 -24.11 -14.97
N ARG A 221 -8.51 -22.84 -15.34
CA ARG A 221 -8.09 -21.64 -14.60
C ARG A 221 -9.01 -20.47 -14.98
N PRO A 222 -9.74 -19.85 -14.05
CA PRO A 222 -10.53 -18.68 -14.38
C PRO A 222 -9.62 -17.50 -14.70
N ALA A 223 -10.02 -16.69 -15.70
CA ALA A 223 -9.39 -15.39 -15.91
C ALA A 223 -9.48 -14.57 -14.61
N PRO A 224 -8.43 -13.83 -14.21
CA PRO A 224 -8.38 -13.13 -12.93
C PRO A 224 -9.59 -12.23 -12.65
N SER A 225 -10.01 -11.47 -13.66
CA SER A 225 -11.21 -10.62 -13.64
C SER A 225 -12.49 -11.37 -13.26
N ARG A 226 -12.60 -12.64 -13.65
CA ARG A 226 -13.76 -13.48 -13.36
C ARG A 226 -13.82 -13.88 -11.88
N ALA A 227 -12.67 -14.12 -11.24
CA ALA A 227 -12.60 -14.44 -9.81
C ALA A 227 -13.06 -13.26 -8.96
N VAL A 228 -12.56 -12.05 -9.25
CA VAL A 228 -12.98 -10.81 -8.57
C VAL A 228 -14.48 -10.57 -8.73
N ARG A 229 -15.00 -10.70 -9.95
CA ARG A 229 -16.44 -10.57 -10.25
C ARG A 229 -17.29 -11.52 -9.40
N VAL A 230 -16.90 -12.79 -9.31
CA VAL A 230 -17.63 -13.77 -8.50
C VAL A 230 -17.57 -13.42 -7.02
N VAL A 231 -16.42 -12.97 -6.50
CA VAL A 231 -16.33 -12.53 -5.10
C VAL A 231 -17.26 -11.34 -4.85
N VAL A 232 -17.27 -10.32 -5.72
CA VAL A 232 -18.17 -9.17 -5.60
C VAL A 232 -19.64 -9.61 -5.62
N ILE A 233 -20.04 -10.49 -6.55
CA ILE A 233 -21.40 -11.04 -6.58
C ILE A 233 -21.72 -11.83 -5.30
N THR A 234 -20.76 -12.60 -4.79
CA THR A 234 -20.90 -13.43 -3.58
C THR A 234 -21.17 -12.54 -2.37
N ILE A 235 -20.38 -11.48 -2.15
CA ILE A 235 -20.60 -10.58 -1.00
C ILE A 235 -21.93 -9.82 -1.09
N MET A 236 -22.34 -9.42 -2.30
CA MET A 236 -23.62 -8.74 -2.53
C MET A 236 -24.80 -9.69 -2.28
N THR A 237 -24.65 -10.98 -2.62
CA THR A 237 -25.67 -12.00 -2.38
C THR A 237 -25.71 -12.45 -0.92
N ALA A 238 -24.55 -12.53 -0.25
CA ALA A 238 -24.43 -12.91 1.15
C ALA A 238 -25.21 -11.97 2.08
N ALA A 239 -25.27 -10.68 1.72
CA ALA A 239 -26.09 -9.68 2.41
C ALA A 239 -27.58 -10.06 2.53
N ALA A 240 -28.10 -10.85 1.59
CA ALA A 240 -29.48 -11.33 1.60
C ALA A 240 -29.67 -12.65 2.38
N ARG A 241 -28.59 -13.38 2.67
CA ARG A 241 -28.64 -14.77 3.18
C ARG A 241 -28.17 -14.93 4.63
N ARG A 242 -27.38 -13.98 5.15
CA ARG A 242 -26.88 -14.02 6.53
C ARG A 242 -26.96 -12.65 7.21
N PRO A 243 -27.08 -12.58 8.55
CA PRO A 243 -26.98 -11.31 9.26
C PRO A 243 -25.59 -10.69 9.06
N LEU A 244 -25.58 -9.44 8.61
CA LEU A 244 -24.36 -8.63 8.50
C LEU A 244 -24.05 -7.90 9.79
N THR A 245 -22.76 -7.74 10.09
CA THR A 245 -22.30 -6.80 11.11
C THR A 245 -22.59 -5.35 10.70
N ASP A 246 -22.64 -4.42 11.66
CA ASP A 246 -22.90 -3.01 11.35
C ASP A 246 -21.88 -2.39 10.39
N PRO A 247 -20.55 -2.66 10.51
CA PRO A 247 -19.58 -2.19 9.53
C PRO A 247 -19.80 -2.74 8.12
N GLN A 248 -20.13 -4.04 7.99
CA GLN A 248 -20.43 -4.66 6.70
C GLN A 248 -21.67 -4.03 6.04
N ARG A 249 -22.74 -3.80 6.82
CA ARG A 249 -23.96 -3.17 6.34
C ARG A 249 -23.71 -1.73 5.88
N ALA A 250 -23.00 -0.95 6.68
CA ALA A 250 -22.64 0.43 6.34
C ALA A 250 -21.79 0.49 5.07
N PHE A 251 -20.81 -0.40 4.94
CA PHE A 251 -19.97 -0.50 3.76
C PHE A 251 -20.76 -0.85 2.50
N LEU A 252 -21.60 -1.89 2.52
CA LEU A 252 -22.38 -2.28 1.34
C LEU A 252 -23.40 -1.20 0.96
N THR A 253 -23.96 -0.49 1.94
CA THR A 253 -24.87 0.63 1.68
C THR A 253 -24.15 1.78 0.98
N ALA A 254 -22.93 2.13 1.42
CA ALA A 254 -22.17 3.25 0.88
C ALA A 254 -21.43 2.93 -0.43
N HIS A 255 -20.91 1.71 -0.59
CA HIS A 255 -19.96 1.34 -1.65
C HIS A 255 -20.42 0.18 -2.53
N GLY A 256 -21.48 -0.55 -2.16
CA GLY A 256 -21.97 -1.71 -2.90
C GLY A 256 -22.31 -1.42 -4.38
N PRO A 257 -23.03 -0.33 -4.70
CA PRO A 257 -23.32 0.04 -6.09
C PRO A 257 -22.06 0.34 -6.91
N ALA A 258 -21.11 1.08 -6.34
CA ALA A 258 -19.84 1.42 -7.00
C ALA A 258 -18.98 0.16 -7.27
N LEU A 259 -18.87 -0.74 -6.29
CA LEU A 259 -18.16 -2.01 -6.46
C LEU A 259 -18.79 -2.90 -7.52
N THR A 260 -20.13 -2.98 -7.52
CA THR A 260 -20.86 -3.80 -8.52
C THR A 260 -20.68 -3.23 -9.92
N HIS A 261 -20.72 -1.90 -10.05
CA HIS A 261 -20.46 -1.23 -11.32
C HIS A 261 -19.02 -1.45 -11.79
N ALA A 262 -18.03 -1.23 -10.91
CA ALA A 262 -16.61 -1.39 -11.23
C ALA A 262 -16.24 -2.84 -11.62
N ALA A 263 -16.92 -3.84 -11.04
CA ALA A 263 -16.69 -5.23 -11.40
C ALA A 263 -17.40 -5.66 -12.69
N ARG A 264 -18.35 -4.89 -13.24
CA ARG A 264 -19.17 -5.31 -14.38
C ARG A 264 -18.31 -5.56 -15.63
N PRO A 265 -18.59 -6.60 -16.43
CA PRO A 265 -18.00 -6.74 -17.76
C PRO A 265 -18.28 -5.50 -18.62
N VAL A 266 -17.23 -5.00 -19.27
CA VAL A 266 -17.33 -3.91 -20.24
C VAL A 266 -17.45 -4.54 -21.63
N GLU A 267 -18.38 -4.03 -22.45
CA GLU A 267 -18.60 -4.50 -23.83
C GLU A 267 -17.82 -3.63 -24.81
N HIS A 268 -17.49 -4.19 -25.98
CA HIS A 268 -16.81 -3.45 -27.04
C HIS A 268 -17.77 -2.47 -27.76
N PRO A 269 -17.27 -1.33 -28.29
CA PRO A 269 -15.91 -0.82 -28.10
C PRO A 269 -15.70 -0.33 -26.66
N TYR A 270 -14.52 -0.59 -26.10
CA TYR A 270 -14.20 -0.13 -24.75
C TYR A 270 -14.09 1.40 -24.70
N PRO A 271 -14.73 2.07 -23.72
CA PRO A 271 -14.60 3.51 -23.54
C PRO A 271 -13.19 3.89 -23.03
N PRO A 272 -12.73 5.14 -23.27
CA PRO A 272 -11.55 5.69 -22.62
C PRO A 272 -11.60 5.54 -21.10
N GLY A 273 -10.46 5.22 -20.47
CA GLY A 273 -10.35 4.91 -19.04
C GLY A 273 -10.60 3.44 -18.69
N THR A 274 -10.95 2.58 -19.65
CA THR A 274 -11.09 1.13 -19.40
C THR A 274 -9.72 0.50 -19.17
N ALA A 275 -9.53 -0.13 -18.01
CA ALA A 275 -8.36 -0.97 -17.75
C ALA A 275 -8.39 -2.22 -18.64
N VAL A 276 -7.30 -2.49 -19.32
CA VAL A 276 -7.15 -3.59 -20.28
C VAL A 276 -5.91 -4.41 -20.00
N ALA A 277 -6.00 -5.70 -20.25
CA ALA A 277 -4.86 -6.58 -20.41
C ALA A 277 -4.61 -6.76 -21.91
N VAL A 278 -3.35 -6.67 -22.31
CA VAL A 278 -2.92 -6.86 -23.69
C VAL A 278 -1.97 -8.04 -23.75
N THR A 279 -2.29 -9.01 -24.60
CA THR A 279 -1.48 -10.19 -24.85
C THR A 279 -0.91 -10.14 -26.24
N ASP A 280 0.42 -10.24 -26.36
CA ASP A 280 1.07 -10.37 -27.64
C ASP A 280 1.52 -11.81 -27.88
N PRO A 281 0.90 -12.55 -28.83
CA PRO A 281 1.23 -13.95 -29.07
C PRO A 281 2.60 -14.13 -29.73
N GLU A 282 3.15 -13.12 -30.40
CA GLU A 282 4.43 -13.21 -31.12
C GLU A 282 5.61 -13.17 -30.14
N TYR A 283 5.46 -12.37 -29.08
CA TYR A 283 6.51 -12.14 -28.09
C TYR A 283 6.19 -12.78 -26.73
N ALA A 284 5.04 -13.45 -26.62
CA ALA A 284 4.57 -14.15 -25.41
C ALA A 284 4.55 -13.28 -24.13
N TRP A 285 4.46 -11.96 -24.26
CA TRP A 285 4.32 -11.06 -23.12
C TRP A 285 2.85 -10.70 -22.85
N TYR A 286 2.61 -10.32 -21.61
CA TYR A 286 1.35 -9.87 -21.06
C TYR A 286 1.65 -8.58 -20.30
N THR A 287 0.90 -7.52 -20.56
CA THR A 287 0.93 -6.31 -19.73
C THR A 287 -0.47 -5.76 -19.55
N THR A 288 -0.63 -4.86 -18.60
CA THR A 288 -1.87 -4.11 -18.42
C THR A 288 -1.69 -2.64 -18.80
N GLY A 289 -2.80 -1.97 -19.03
CA GLY A 289 -2.81 -0.56 -19.34
C GLY A 289 -4.23 0.00 -19.36
N THR A 290 -4.35 1.22 -19.85
CA THR A 290 -5.62 1.95 -19.91
C THR A 290 -5.92 2.39 -21.33
N VAL A 291 -7.15 2.14 -21.79
CA VAL A 291 -7.62 2.64 -23.10
C VAL A 291 -7.67 4.16 -23.07
N LEU A 292 -7.02 4.80 -24.03
CA LEU A 292 -7.10 6.25 -24.25
C LEU A 292 -8.12 6.59 -25.33
N ALA A 293 -8.14 5.79 -26.41
CA ALA A 293 -9.08 5.94 -27.51
C ALA A 293 -9.24 4.61 -28.29
N HIS A 294 -10.18 4.59 -29.22
CA HIS A 294 -10.27 3.56 -30.25
C HIS A 294 -9.96 4.17 -31.62
N ALA A 295 -9.37 3.36 -32.48
CA ALA A 295 -9.00 3.71 -33.84
C ALA A 295 -9.43 2.62 -34.82
N THR A 296 -9.34 2.92 -36.11
CA THR A 296 -9.41 1.91 -37.16
C THR A 296 -7.99 1.44 -37.46
N GLY A 297 -7.73 0.15 -37.27
CA GLY A 297 -6.46 -0.48 -37.58
C GLY A 297 -6.17 -0.52 -39.09
N PRO A 298 -4.94 -0.91 -39.50
CA PRO A 298 -4.54 -0.97 -40.91
C PRO A 298 -5.46 -1.82 -41.78
N ASP A 299 -6.03 -2.88 -41.20
CA ASP A 299 -6.90 -3.85 -41.88
C ASP A 299 -8.38 -3.40 -41.91
N GLY A 300 -8.69 -2.18 -41.45
CA GLY A 300 -10.06 -1.68 -41.35
C GLY A 300 -10.83 -2.16 -40.11
N HIS A 301 -10.22 -3.01 -39.28
CA HIS A 301 -10.80 -3.54 -38.05
C HIS A 301 -10.59 -2.61 -36.85
N LEU A 302 -11.35 -2.82 -35.77
CA LEU A 302 -11.22 -2.06 -34.52
C LEU A 302 -9.83 -2.27 -33.91
N ALA A 303 -9.15 -1.17 -33.58
CA ALA A 303 -7.93 -1.13 -32.81
C ALA A 303 -8.11 -0.23 -31.59
N TYR A 304 -7.36 -0.50 -30.53
CA TYR A 304 -7.32 0.34 -29.34
C TYR A 304 -6.00 1.08 -29.27
N GLN A 305 -6.08 2.36 -28.95
CA GLN A 305 -4.96 3.17 -28.50
C GLN A 305 -4.98 3.17 -26.98
N TRP A 306 -3.95 2.59 -26.37
CA TRP A 306 -3.90 2.36 -24.93
C TRP A 306 -2.53 2.71 -24.38
N ARG A 307 -2.49 3.13 -23.12
CA ARG A 307 -1.25 3.46 -22.42
C ARG A 307 -0.90 2.30 -21.49
N PRO A 308 0.28 1.67 -21.62
CA PRO A 308 0.75 0.68 -20.67
C PRO A 308 0.90 1.28 -19.27
N ASP A 309 0.58 0.52 -18.22
CA ASP A 309 0.71 1.01 -16.84
C ASP A 309 2.17 1.30 -16.48
N VAL A 310 3.09 0.50 -17.05
CA VAL A 310 4.53 0.70 -16.88
C VAL A 310 5.04 2.01 -17.49
N ALA A 311 4.25 2.66 -18.36
CA ALA A 311 4.62 3.93 -18.96
C ALA A 311 4.70 5.08 -17.94
N ASP A 312 4.07 4.92 -16.77
CA ASP A 312 4.08 5.90 -15.68
C ASP A 312 5.25 5.67 -14.68
N LEU A 313 6.01 4.58 -14.84
CA LEU A 313 7.15 4.26 -13.98
C LEU A 313 8.30 5.26 -14.16
N PRO A 314 9.04 5.55 -13.08
CA PRO A 314 10.28 6.33 -13.15
C PRO A 314 11.24 5.81 -14.22
N GLY A 315 11.76 6.70 -15.04
CA GLY A 315 12.71 6.38 -16.11
C GLY A 315 12.11 5.93 -17.43
N HIS A 316 10.81 5.60 -17.48
CA HIS A 316 10.18 5.18 -18.72
C HIS A 316 10.17 6.32 -19.76
N PRO A 317 10.54 6.08 -21.04
CA PRO A 317 10.58 7.13 -22.07
C PRO A 317 9.25 7.85 -22.30
N TRP A 318 8.13 7.16 -22.09
CA TRP A 318 6.77 7.72 -22.28
C TRP A 318 6.21 8.43 -21.05
N ARG A 319 6.97 8.51 -19.94
CA ARG A 319 6.46 9.03 -18.66
C ARG A 319 5.99 10.48 -18.77
N ASP A 320 6.77 11.32 -19.42
CA ASP A 320 6.47 12.75 -19.60
C ASP A 320 5.57 13.02 -20.81
N HIS A 321 5.13 11.96 -21.49
CA HIS A 321 4.27 12.02 -22.68
C HIS A 321 2.93 11.29 -22.42
N PRO A 322 2.00 11.90 -21.65
CA PRO A 322 0.74 11.24 -21.27
C PRO A 322 -0.20 10.95 -22.45
N GLY A 323 0.00 11.59 -23.60
CA GLY A 323 -0.74 11.32 -24.84
C GLY A 323 -0.17 10.19 -25.69
N TRP A 324 1.04 9.69 -25.38
CA TRP A 324 1.62 8.58 -26.13
C TRP A 324 0.96 7.26 -25.76
N ALA A 325 0.56 6.54 -26.79
CA ALA A 325 -0.16 5.28 -26.70
C ALA A 325 0.50 4.19 -27.56
N ALA A 326 0.41 2.95 -27.08
CA ALA A 326 0.53 1.78 -27.91
C ALA A 326 -0.77 1.55 -28.70
N GLN A 327 -0.67 0.95 -29.88
CA GLN A 327 -1.83 0.56 -30.67
C GLN A 327 -1.88 -0.95 -30.84
N SER A 328 -3.02 -1.56 -30.50
CA SER A 328 -3.21 -3.01 -30.61
C SER A 328 -4.58 -3.36 -31.20
N PRO A 329 -4.69 -4.43 -32.00
CA PRO A 329 -5.97 -4.87 -32.56
C PRO A 329 -6.91 -5.38 -31.46
N ALA A 330 -8.22 -5.30 -31.69
CA ALA A 330 -9.23 -5.58 -30.68
C ALA A 330 -9.21 -7.01 -30.11
N ASP A 331 -8.72 -7.98 -30.88
CA ASP A 331 -8.58 -9.38 -30.46
C ASP A 331 -7.45 -9.61 -29.45
N ARG A 332 -6.47 -8.69 -29.38
CA ARG A 332 -5.37 -8.71 -28.40
C ARG A 332 -5.67 -7.95 -27.12
N VAL A 333 -6.79 -7.21 -27.06
CA VAL A 333 -7.11 -6.27 -25.96
C VAL A 333 -8.36 -6.72 -25.21
N HIS A 334 -8.22 -6.99 -23.92
CA HIS A 334 -9.31 -7.49 -23.07
C HIS A 334 -9.51 -6.62 -21.84
N ALA A 335 -10.75 -6.17 -21.58
CA ALA A 335 -11.05 -5.45 -20.34
C ALA A 335 -10.71 -6.31 -19.11
N THR A 336 -9.94 -5.75 -18.18
CA THR A 336 -9.41 -6.48 -17.03
C THR A 336 -9.68 -5.76 -15.70
N LEU A 337 -9.66 -6.54 -14.62
CA LEU A 337 -9.62 -6.13 -13.22
C LEU A 337 -8.30 -6.56 -12.56
N ASP A 338 -7.30 -6.92 -13.37
CA ASP A 338 -5.94 -7.17 -12.89
C ASP A 338 -5.35 -5.92 -12.22
N THR A 339 -4.40 -6.12 -11.31
CA THR A 339 -3.64 -5.00 -10.75
C THR A 339 -2.81 -4.39 -11.88
N PRO A 340 -2.68 -3.04 -11.93
CA PRO A 340 -1.78 -2.39 -12.86
C PRO A 340 -0.38 -2.99 -12.80
N ASP A 341 0.24 -3.16 -13.96
CA ASP A 341 1.62 -3.62 -14.07
C ASP A 341 2.54 -2.53 -13.54
N THR A 342 3.11 -2.80 -12.36
CA THR A 342 4.01 -1.87 -11.67
C THR A 342 5.47 -2.26 -11.83
N HIS A 343 5.78 -3.29 -12.64
CA HIS A 343 7.12 -3.85 -12.79
C HIS A 343 7.80 -4.18 -11.44
N SER A 344 7.01 -4.64 -10.47
CA SER A 344 7.47 -5.03 -9.13
C SER A 344 7.86 -6.50 -9.04
N ASP A 345 7.42 -7.32 -9.99
CA ASP A 345 7.56 -8.78 -9.94
C ASP A 345 8.88 -9.20 -10.57
N ALA A 346 9.78 -9.80 -9.79
CA ALA A 346 10.92 -10.51 -10.34
C ALA A 346 10.56 -11.96 -10.67
N PRO A 347 11.18 -12.56 -11.70
CA PRO A 347 11.17 -14.00 -11.86
C PRO A 347 11.69 -14.67 -10.57
N ALA A 348 11.05 -15.78 -10.18
CA ALA A 348 11.08 -16.41 -8.85
C ALA A 348 12.46 -16.85 -8.30
N ALA A 349 13.57 -16.59 -9.00
CA ALA A 349 14.90 -17.03 -8.61
C ALA A 349 15.68 -16.04 -7.73
N THR A 350 15.44 -14.72 -7.87
CA THR A 350 16.14 -13.69 -7.06
C THR A 350 15.28 -12.42 -6.98
N PRO A 351 15.07 -11.82 -5.80
CA PRO A 351 14.39 -10.52 -5.72
C PRO A 351 15.16 -9.48 -6.54
N PRO A 352 14.49 -8.60 -7.30
CA PRO A 352 15.16 -7.66 -8.18
C PRO A 352 15.86 -6.60 -7.33
N ILE A 353 17.06 -6.18 -7.73
CA ILE A 353 17.71 -5.01 -7.12
C ILE A 353 16.99 -3.77 -7.66
N LEU A 354 16.11 -3.19 -6.84
CA LEU A 354 15.35 -1.99 -7.16
C LEU A 354 16.27 -0.78 -7.40
N ALA A 355 16.01 -0.04 -8.47
CA ALA A 355 16.78 1.15 -8.83
C ALA A 355 16.22 2.43 -8.16
N THR A 356 16.96 3.54 -8.32
CA THR A 356 16.54 4.86 -7.83
C THR A 356 15.17 5.23 -8.41
N GLY A 357 14.24 5.62 -7.54
CA GLY A 357 12.87 5.98 -7.90
C GLY A 357 11.84 4.91 -7.63
N ALA A 358 12.24 3.63 -7.46
CA ALA A 358 11.31 2.55 -7.12
C ALA A 358 10.55 2.86 -5.82
N LEU A 359 9.31 2.40 -5.72
CA LEU A 359 8.50 2.51 -4.51
C LEU A 359 8.50 1.19 -3.75
N VAL A 360 8.64 1.27 -2.44
CA VAL A 360 8.60 0.12 -1.53
C VAL A 360 7.67 0.35 -0.36
N THR A 361 7.13 -0.73 0.18
CA THR A 361 6.39 -0.74 1.45
C THR A 361 7.16 -1.52 2.52
N ALA A 362 7.08 -1.06 3.77
CA ALA A 362 7.61 -1.82 4.90
C ALA A 362 6.86 -3.14 5.07
N ILE A 363 7.59 -4.25 5.29
CA ILE A 363 6.97 -5.54 5.63
C ILE A 363 6.47 -5.51 7.07
N ASP A 364 7.31 -5.11 8.03
CA ASP A 364 6.96 -5.03 9.44
C ASP A 364 7.66 -3.88 10.19
N ASP A 365 8.47 -3.08 9.51
CA ASP A 365 9.14 -1.91 10.08
C ASP A 365 8.13 -0.78 10.36
N PRO A 366 7.96 -0.35 11.62
CA PRO A 366 7.00 0.70 11.97
C PRO A 366 7.48 2.11 11.61
N ARG A 367 8.76 2.30 11.23
CA ARG A 367 9.34 3.62 10.95
C ARG A 367 8.81 4.25 9.66
N PHE A 368 8.26 3.46 8.75
CA PHE A 368 7.65 3.94 7.51
C PHE A 368 6.59 2.96 7.00
N THR A 369 5.75 3.41 6.08
CA THR A 369 4.78 2.57 5.38
C THR A 369 5.10 2.50 3.91
N VAL A 370 5.35 3.64 3.27
CA VAL A 370 5.80 3.75 1.86
C VAL A 370 7.09 4.55 1.82
N ALA A 371 7.99 4.22 0.91
CA ALA A 371 9.22 4.98 0.69
C ALA A 371 9.68 4.89 -0.77
N THR A 372 10.46 5.88 -1.20
CA THR A 372 11.18 5.85 -2.49
C THR A 372 12.59 5.31 -2.28
N VAL A 373 13.03 4.35 -3.09
CA VAL A 373 14.41 3.88 -3.12
C VAL A 373 15.29 4.97 -3.72
N LEU A 374 16.31 5.40 -2.99
CA LEU A 374 17.33 6.32 -3.47
C LEU A 374 18.55 5.56 -4.00
N ARG A 375 18.98 4.53 -3.27
CA ARG A 375 20.20 3.75 -3.56
C ARG A 375 20.00 2.29 -3.22
N ALA A 376 20.73 1.42 -3.91
CA ALA A 376 20.82 0.00 -3.59
C ALA A 376 22.28 -0.42 -3.40
N PHE A 377 22.55 -1.21 -2.37
CA PHE A 377 23.88 -1.71 -2.04
C PHE A 377 23.83 -3.23 -2.02
N VAL A 378 24.80 -3.88 -2.65
CA VAL A 378 25.01 -5.33 -2.50
C VAL A 378 26.00 -5.54 -1.37
N SER A 379 25.65 -6.40 -0.42
CA SER A 379 26.51 -6.82 0.68
C SER A 379 26.64 -8.34 0.68
N ASP A 380 27.61 -8.88 1.42
CA ASP A 380 27.86 -10.32 1.52
C ASP A 380 26.69 -11.13 2.09
N SER A 381 25.70 -10.47 2.72
CA SER A 381 24.51 -11.11 3.28
C SER A 381 23.28 -10.90 2.38
N ALA A 382 22.67 -9.71 2.45
CA ALA A 382 21.49 -9.34 1.69
C ALA A 382 21.66 -7.94 1.10
N PRO A 383 21.02 -7.63 -0.04
CA PRO A 383 20.97 -6.27 -0.54
C PRO A 383 20.35 -5.32 0.49
N ARG A 384 20.81 -4.07 0.51
CA ARG A 384 20.28 -3.01 1.36
C ARG A 384 19.86 -1.84 0.49
N TYR A 385 18.81 -1.15 0.91
CA TYR A 385 18.37 0.08 0.26
C TYR A 385 18.59 1.27 1.17
N GLU A 386 18.99 2.39 0.60
CA GLU A 386 18.75 3.71 1.19
C GLU A 386 17.43 4.22 0.61
N ILE A 387 16.47 4.51 1.47
CA ILE A 387 15.11 4.90 1.11
C ILE A 387 14.76 6.26 1.70
N GLN A 388 13.93 7.04 1.01
CA GLN A 388 13.28 8.23 1.56
C GLN A 388 11.85 7.86 1.98
N PRO A 389 11.55 7.74 3.29
CA PRO A 389 10.20 7.49 3.78
C PRO A 389 9.22 8.57 3.34
N HIS A 390 7.99 8.18 3.03
CA HIS A 390 6.92 9.11 2.64
C HIS A 390 6.11 9.60 3.83
N ASN A 391 5.84 8.73 4.80
CA ASN A 391 4.97 9.00 5.94
C ASN A 391 5.72 9.37 7.22
N THR A 392 7.03 9.65 7.13
CA THR A 392 7.85 10.07 8.25
C THR A 392 8.75 11.21 7.80
N ALA A 393 8.63 12.35 8.48
CA ALA A 393 9.55 13.48 8.30
C ALA A 393 10.91 13.11 8.89
N GLY A 394 11.88 12.77 8.04
CA GLY A 394 13.20 12.37 8.50
C GLY A 394 14.19 12.19 7.35
N PRO A 395 15.49 12.05 7.68
CA PRO A 395 16.51 11.76 6.70
C PRO A 395 16.28 10.37 6.07
N PRO A 396 16.94 10.07 4.94
CA PRO A 396 16.92 8.74 4.35
C PRO A 396 17.27 7.63 5.35
N LEU A 397 16.60 6.49 5.23
CA LEU A 397 16.80 5.31 6.07
C LEU A 397 17.52 4.21 5.31
N ALA A 398 18.45 3.54 5.97
CA ALA A 398 19.01 2.29 5.47
C ALA A 398 18.16 1.10 5.94
N VAL A 399 17.65 0.30 5.01
CA VAL A 399 16.82 -0.89 5.26
C VAL A 399 17.36 -2.10 4.51
N ARG A 400 17.09 -3.31 4.99
CA ARG A 400 17.43 -4.52 4.23
C ARG A 400 16.37 -4.76 3.16
N ALA A 401 16.76 -5.31 2.02
CA ALA A 401 15.82 -5.63 0.95
C ALA A 401 14.75 -6.64 1.39
N GLU A 402 15.10 -7.57 2.29
CA GLU A 402 14.15 -8.55 2.86
C GLU A 402 13.13 -7.96 3.86
N ASP A 403 13.29 -6.69 4.24
CA ASP A 403 12.39 -5.98 5.17
C ASP A 403 11.36 -5.10 4.44
N VAL A 404 11.41 -5.08 3.10
CA VAL A 404 10.52 -4.30 2.24
C VAL A 404 9.94 -5.15 1.12
N ALA A 405 8.75 -4.75 0.64
CA ALA A 405 8.16 -5.30 -0.56
C ALA A 405 8.06 -4.20 -1.63
N PRO A 406 8.36 -4.50 -2.91
CA PRO A 406 8.19 -3.53 -3.98
C PRO A 406 6.70 -3.21 -4.17
N LEU A 407 6.40 -1.92 -4.35
CA LEU A 407 5.09 -1.41 -4.75
C LEU A 407 5.09 -0.98 -6.22
N ALA A 408 6.21 -0.42 -6.68
CA ALA A 408 6.45 -0.10 -8.08
C ALA A 408 7.96 -0.11 -8.38
N GLY A 409 8.33 -0.66 -9.52
CA GLY A 409 9.69 -0.66 -10.03
C GLY A 409 10.06 0.64 -10.73
N THR A 410 10.99 0.54 -11.67
CA THR A 410 11.48 1.62 -12.53
C THR A 410 11.75 1.07 -13.91
N ALA A 411 11.72 1.90 -14.93
CA ALA A 411 11.99 1.54 -16.32
C ALA A 411 13.11 2.40 -16.93
N TRP A 412 14.21 2.60 -16.19
CA TRP A 412 15.39 3.29 -16.73
C TRP A 412 15.99 2.49 -17.90
N PRO A 413 16.11 3.05 -19.12
CA PRO A 413 16.60 2.29 -20.27
C PRO A 413 18.04 1.82 -20.07
N THR A 414 18.92 2.73 -19.61
CA THR A 414 20.32 2.42 -19.33
C THR A 414 20.79 3.01 -17.99
N VAL A 415 21.89 2.47 -17.46
CA VAL A 415 22.62 3.02 -16.31
C VAL A 415 23.06 4.45 -16.58
N THR A 416 23.34 4.82 -17.84
CA THR A 416 23.69 6.19 -18.21
C THR A 416 22.52 7.15 -17.93
N ASP A 417 21.30 6.78 -18.33
CA ASP A 417 20.10 7.59 -18.12
C ASP A 417 19.79 7.74 -16.63
N LEU A 418 19.92 6.63 -15.88
CA LEU A 418 19.81 6.64 -14.42
C LEU A 418 20.83 7.57 -13.76
N LEU A 419 22.08 7.59 -14.24
CA LEU A 419 23.11 8.48 -13.70
C LEU A 419 22.84 9.96 -14.02
N LEU A 420 22.34 10.26 -15.22
CA LEU A 420 21.93 11.62 -15.59
C LEU A 420 20.77 12.10 -14.71
N ALA A 421 19.77 11.25 -14.49
CA ALA A 421 18.64 11.52 -13.60
C ALA A 421 19.09 11.80 -12.16
N ARG A 422 20.08 11.04 -11.67
CA ARG A 422 20.65 11.25 -10.32
C ARG A 422 21.49 12.50 -10.20
N ALA A 423 22.29 12.80 -11.22
CA ALA A 423 23.10 14.01 -11.27
C ALA A 423 22.21 15.27 -11.25
N ALA A 424 21.07 15.24 -11.95
CA ALA A 424 20.09 16.33 -11.91
C ALA A 424 19.51 16.57 -10.50
N ALA A 425 19.48 15.54 -9.66
CA ALA A 425 18.92 15.57 -8.31
C ALA A 425 19.99 15.68 -7.20
N ASP A 426 21.24 15.97 -7.56
CA ASP A 426 22.39 16.00 -6.64
C ASP A 426 22.57 14.70 -5.83
N LEU A 427 22.22 13.54 -6.43
CA LEU A 427 22.35 12.23 -5.80
C LEU A 427 23.64 11.52 -6.24
N ASP A 428 24.75 11.91 -5.63
CA ASP A 428 26.10 11.39 -5.90
C ASP A 428 26.20 9.87 -5.85
N LEU A 429 27.23 9.27 -6.44
CA LEU A 429 27.52 7.84 -6.27
C LEU A 429 28.11 7.54 -4.88
N ARG A 430 27.79 6.37 -4.32
CA ARG A 430 28.47 5.85 -3.13
C ARG A 430 29.20 4.54 -3.44
N PRO A 431 30.25 4.17 -2.69
CA PRO A 431 30.96 2.91 -2.88
C PRO A 431 30.07 1.70 -2.57
N GLY A 432 30.22 0.61 -3.34
CA GLY A 432 29.45 -0.63 -3.15
C GLY A 432 27.98 -0.52 -3.57
N GLU A 433 27.62 0.55 -4.26
CA GLU A 433 26.30 0.78 -4.82
C GLU A 433 26.12 -0.06 -6.10
N VAL A 434 24.92 -0.59 -6.30
CA VAL A 434 24.52 -1.28 -7.52
C VAL A 434 23.46 -0.46 -8.23
N LEU A 435 23.72 -0.19 -9.49
CA LEU A 435 22.85 0.53 -10.40
C LEU A 435 22.22 -0.49 -11.33
N THR A 436 20.90 -0.57 -11.33
CA THR A 436 20.14 -1.47 -12.21
C THR A 436 19.34 -0.63 -13.20
N ALA A 437 19.45 -0.95 -14.47
CA ALA A 437 18.60 -0.44 -15.54
C ALA A 437 18.10 -1.62 -16.39
N LEU A 438 17.25 -1.36 -17.38
CA LEU A 438 16.67 -2.40 -18.22
C LEU A 438 17.72 -3.11 -19.10
N ARG A 439 18.61 -2.35 -19.73
CA ARG A 439 19.63 -2.89 -20.66
C ARG A 439 20.93 -3.30 -19.99
N ASP A 440 21.22 -2.77 -18.80
CA ASP A 440 22.49 -3.00 -18.14
C ASP A 440 22.44 -2.77 -16.62
N MET A 441 23.46 -3.30 -15.96
CA MET A 441 23.72 -3.10 -14.54
C MET A 441 25.15 -2.64 -14.33
N ALA A 442 25.40 -1.89 -13.27
CA ALA A 442 26.73 -1.44 -12.89
C ALA A 442 26.95 -1.54 -11.38
N VAL A 443 28.21 -1.74 -10.98
CA VAL A 443 28.64 -1.73 -9.57
C VAL A 443 29.64 -0.60 -9.39
N THR A 444 29.53 0.15 -8.31
CA THR A 444 30.45 1.23 -7.97
C THR A 444 31.54 0.76 -6.99
N SER A 445 32.73 1.34 -7.12
CA SER A 445 33.82 1.17 -6.16
C SER A 445 34.43 2.50 -5.79
N ASP A 446 35.13 2.51 -4.66
CA ASP A 446 36.01 3.63 -4.33
C ASP A 446 37.13 3.80 -5.37
N SER A 447 37.56 5.06 -5.54
CA SER A 447 38.75 5.42 -6.32
C SER A 447 39.39 6.68 -5.73
N PRO A 448 40.66 6.99 -6.08
CA PRO A 448 41.34 8.21 -5.59
C PRO A 448 40.63 9.52 -5.92
N HIS A 449 39.73 9.53 -6.91
CA HIS A 449 38.94 10.70 -7.31
C HIS A 449 37.47 10.61 -6.86
N GLY A 450 37.17 9.73 -5.91
CA GLY A 450 35.82 9.45 -5.42
C GLY A 450 35.19 8.20 -6.03
N PRO A 451 33.94 7.89 -5.65
CA PRO A 451 33.23 6.70 -6.14
C PRO A 451 33.04 6.73 -7.66
N ARG A 452 33.31 5.61 -8.34
CA ARG A 452 33.15 5.47 -9.80
C ARG A 452 32.56 4.12 -10.17
N ILE A 453 32.07 4.00 -11.40
CA ILE A 453 31.66 2.70 -11.95
C ILE A 453 32.90 1.80 -12.07
N HIS A 454 32.85 0.65 -11.40
CA HIS A 454 33.89 -0.38 -11.43
C HIS A 454 33.68 -1.35 -12.59
N ALA A 455 32.45 -1.85 -12.72
CA ALA A 455 32.05 -2.80 -13.75
C ALA A 455 30.65 -2.47 -14.27
N ARG A 456 30.42 -2.70 -15.56
CA ARG A 456 29.12 -2.59 -16.25
C ARG A 456 28.87 -3.86 -17.03
N VAL A 457 27.69 -4.42 -16.91
CA VAL A 457 27.30 -5.68 -17.54
C VAL A 457 25.99 -5.46 -18.30
N ALA A 458 25.97 -5.82 -19.58
CA ALA A 458 24.75 -5.79 -20.39
C ALA A 458 23.83 -6.96 -20.03
N LEU A 459 22.52 -6.72 -20.01
CA LEU A 459 21.50 -7.71 -19.71
C LEU A 459 20.89 -8.29 -21.02
N PRO A 460 20.63 -9.60 -21.09
CA PRO A 460 20.40 -10.30 -22.36
C PRO A 460 18.99 -10.21 -22.97
N ALA A 461 18.04 -9.47 -22.40
CA ALA A 461 16.73 -9.22 -23.00
C ALA A 461 16.05 -8.03 -22.33
N VAL A 462 15.29 -7.24 -23.08
CA VAL A 462 14.46 -6.16 -22.55
C VAL A 462 13.02 -6.34 -23.01
N ASP A 463 12.09 -6.18 -22.08
CA ASP A 463 10.66 -6.12 -22.39
C ASP A 463 10.37 -4.85 -23.21
N LEU A 464 9.79 -5.02 -24.40
CA LEU A 464 9.48 -3.92 -25.32
C LEU A 464 8.43 -2.96 -24.76
N VAL A 465 7.65 -3.36 -23.76
CA VAL A 465 6.71 -2.45 -23.07
C VAL A 465 7.45 -1.54 -22.10
N LEU A 466 8.51 -2.02 -21.46
CA LEU A 466 9.36 -1.24 -20.56
C LEU A 466 10.37 -0.39 -21.31
N ASP A 467 10.78 -0.85 -22.49
CA ASP A 467 11.76 -0.21 -23.36
C ASP A 467 11.24 -0.14 -24.80
N PRO A 468 10.40 0.87 -25.09
CA PRO A 468 9.72 1.00 -26.37
C PRO A 468 10.65 1.36 -27.53
N ASP A 469 11.92 1.70 -27.28
CA ASP A 469 12.89 2.05 -28.33
C ASP A 469 13.13 0.90 -29.33
N GLY A 470 12.87 -0.34 -28.93
CA GLY A 470 12.94 -1.52 -29.79
C GLY A 470 11.62 -1.89 -30.48
N GLY A 471 10.53 -1.19 -30.16
CA GLY A 471 9.17 -1.48 -30.60
C GLY A 471 8.65 -0.54 -31.69
N PRO A 472 7.37 -0.69 -32.09
CA PRO A 472 6.69 0.28 -32.94
C PRO A 472 6.68 1.67 -32.27
N PRO A 473 6.78 2.76 -33.03
CA PRO A 473 6.70 4.10 -32.47
C PRO A 473 5.34 4.34 -31.80
N PRO A 474 5.28 5.12 -30.71
CA PRO A 474 4.01 5.48 -30.09
C PRO A 474 3.13 6.27 -31.06
N VAL A 475 1.83 6.17 -30.87
CA VAL A 475 0.84 7.03 -31.53
C VAL A 475 0.36 8.10 -30.56
N ASP A 476 0.10 9.30 -31.06
CA ASP A 476 -0.54 10.34 -30.28
C ASP A 476 -2.05 10.05 -30.16
N ALA A 477 -2.50 9.89 -28.92
CA ALA A 477 -3.90 9.76 -28.56
C ALA A 477 -4.31 10.94 -27.67
N PRO A 478 -5.59 11.38 -27.72
CA PRO A 478 -6.10 12.28 -26.71
C PRO A 478 -5.90 11.64 -25.34
N PRO A 479 -5.32 12.36 -24.35
CA PRO A 479 -5.15 11.80 -23.02
C PRO A 479 -6.53 11.38 -22.50
N ALA A 480 -6.60 10.24 -21.81
CA ALA A 480 -7.84 9.82 -21.19
C ALA A 480 -8.36 10.94 -20.29
N PRO A 481 -9.68 11.21 -20.27
CA PRO A 481 -10.24 12.18 -19.34
C PRO A 481 -9.89 11.74 -17.92
N ARG A 482 -8.92 12.43 -17.32
CA ARG A 482 -8.58 12.22 -15.91
C ARG A 482 -9.78 12.66 -15.10
N THR A 483 -10.37 11.73 -14.36
CA THR A 483 -11.30 12.14 -13.31
C THR A 483 -10.45 12.87 -12.29
N PRO A 484 -10.72 14.15 -11.93
CA PRO A 484 -9.90 14.87 -10.98
C PRO A 484 -9.78 14.02 -9.72
N ILE A 485 -8.56 13.66 -9.36
CA ILE A 485 -8.27 12.84 -8.19
C ILE A 485 -8.24 13.81 -7.00
N PRO A 486 -9.27 13.85 -6.14
CA PRO A 486 -9.21 14.72 -4.98
C PRO A 486 -8.11 14.20 -4.05
N VAL A 487 -7.27 15.13 -3.57
CA VAL A 487 -6.47 14.87 -2.36
C VAL A 487 -7.45 14.48 -1.26
N ALA A 488 -7.31 13.26 -0.75
CA ALA A 488 -8.34 12.64 0.08
C ALA A 488 -8.48 13.33 1.44
N SER A 489 -7.40 13.92 1.97
CA SER A 489 -7.44 14.80 3.14
C SER A 489 -6.08 15.47 3.40
N LEU A 490 -6.14 16.65 4.04
CA LEU A 490 -5.01 17.40 4.60
C LEU A 490 -5.26 17.61 6.09
N THR A 491 -4.35 17.15 6.95
CA THR A 491 -4.47 17.35 8.40
C THR A 491 -3.13 17.75 9.02
N THR A 492 -3.17 18.30 10.23
CA THR A 492 -2.00 18.76 10.98
C THR A 492 -2.02 18.15 12.35
N ALA A 493 -0.91 17.52 12.75
CA ALA A 493 -0.72 17.01 14.08
C ALA A 493 0.76 17.12 14.44
N ASP A 494 1.07 17.57 15.67
CA ASP A 494 2.42 17.58 16.23
C ASP A 494 3.49 18.28 15.35
N GLY A 495 3.11 19.36 14.65
CA GLY A 495 4.01 20.09 13.76
C GLY A 495 4.33 19.38 12.44
N ILE A 496 3.60 18.30 12.12
CA ILE A 496 3.67 17.55 10.87
C ILE A 496 2.37 17.76 10.09
N ARG A 497 2.52 18.01 8.79
CA ARG A 497 1.41 18.02 7.84
C ARG A 497 1.27 16.63 7.22
N HIS A 498 0.07 16.09 7.28
CA HIS A 498 -0.28 14.79 6.71
C HIS A 498 -1.18 14.97 5.48
N VAL A 499 -0.77 14.38 4.37
CA VAL A 499 -1.49 14.38 3.09
C VAL A 499 -1.80 12.94 2.72
N HIS A 500 -3.07 12.64 2.46
CA HIS A 500 -3.49 11.35 1.93
C HIS A 500 -3.80 11.47 0.44
N HIS A 501 -2.99 10.81 -0.39
CA HIS A 501 -3.17 10.72 -1.83
C HIS A 501 -3.46 9.27 -2.22
N PRO A 502 -4.38 8.99 -3.16
CA PRO A 502 -4.65 7.61 -3.58
C PRO A 502 -3.42 6.92 -4.19
N ASP A 503 -2.63 7.62 -5.01
CA ASP A 503 -1.49 7.02 -5.72
C ASP A 503 -0.18 7.05 -4.92
N HIS A 504 -0.02 8.01 -4.00
CA HIS A 504 1.20 8.16 -3.19
C HIS A 504 1.01 7.70 -1.74
N GLY A 505 -0.20 7.25 -1.39
CA GLY A 505 -0.54 6.86 -0.04
C GLY A 505 -0.49 8.03 0.96
N HIS A 506 0.09 7.78 2.12
CA HIS A 506 0.22 8.77 3.19
C HIS A 506 1.58 9.46 3.11
N LEU A 507 1.56 10.77 2.92
CA LEU A 507 2.72 11.64 2.96
C LEU A 507 2.72 12.43 4.28
N ALA A 508 3.89 12.56 4.92
CA ALA A 508 4.06 13.33 6.14
C ALA A 508 5.32 14.19 6.04
N VAL A 509 5.16 15.50 6.20
CA VAL A 509 6.25 16.49 6.08
C VAL A 509 6.20 17.49 7.22
N PRO A 510 7.33 18.09 7.64
CA PRO A 510 7.32 19.17 8.62
C PRO A 510 6.44 20.33 8.16
N ASP A 511 5.58 20.83 9.05
CA ASP A 511 4.59 21.85 8.72
C ASP A 511 5.22 23.15 8.18
N ALA A 512 6.38 23.52 8.73
CA ALA A 512 7.15 24.67 8.27
C ALA A 512 7.66 24.50 6.83
N LEU A 513 8.17 23.31 6.47
CA LEU A 513 8.64 23.02 5.11
C LEU A 513 7.49 22.95 4.12
N PHE A 514 6.37 22.32 4.52
CA PHE A 514 5.17 22.32 3.69
C PHE A 514 4.68 23.75 3.44
N THR A 515 4.60 24.58 4.48
CA THR A 515 4.12 25.96 4.35
C THR A 515 5.04 26.79 3.45
N ALA A 516 6.35 26.65 3.64
CA ALA A 516 7.36 27.30 2.80
C ALA A 516 7.22 26.88 1.32
N ALA A 517 7.09 25.57 1.05
CA ALA A 517 6.86 25.07 -0.29
C ALA A 517 5.51 25.56 -0.84
N TYR A 518 4.43 25.49 -0.08
CA TYR A 518 3.09 25.86 -0.55
C TYR A 518 2.96 27.35 -0.90
N GLN A 519 3.76 28.22 -0.26
CA GLN A 519 3.83 29.66 -0.53
C GLN A 519 4.84 30.04 -1.63
N ALA A 520 5.64 29.09 -2.10
CA ALA A 520 6.62 29.29 -3.16
C ALA A 520 5.96 29.59 -4.51
N ASP A 521 6.71 30.19 -5.42
CA ASP A 521 6.30 30.31 -6.81
C ASP A 521 6.11 28.93 -7.47
N HIS A 522 5.03 28.80 -8.25
CA HIS A 522 4.65 27.53 -8.90
C HIS A 522 5.71 27.02 -9.87
N THR A 523 6.30 27.91 -10.67
CA THR A 523 7.32 27.52 -11.65
C THR A 523 8.59 27.09 -10.94
N ALA A 524 8.98 27.79 -9.88
CA ALA A 524 10.16 27.44 -9.10
C ALA A 524 10.04 26.08 -8.37
N LEU A 525 8.85 25.72 -7.85
CA LEU A 525 8.64 24.36 -7.31
C LEU A 525 8.62 23.30 -8.40
N ALA A 526 8.03 23.60 -9.56
CA ALA A 526 8.06 22.68 -10.70
C ALA A 526 9.51 22.41 -11.12
N ASP A 527 10.37 23.43 -11.16
CA ASP A 527 11.80 23.28 -11.45
C ASP A 527 12.54 22.45 -10.41
N ILE A 528 12.18 22.55 -9.12
CA ILE A 528 12.72 21.72 -8.05
C ILE A 528 12.35 20.24 -8.23
N LEU A 529 11.10 19.96 -8.65
CA LEU A 529 10.65 18.59 -8.90
C LEU A 529 11.17 18.03 -10.23
N ALA A 530 11.32 18.85 -11.26
CA ALA A 530 11.87 18.45 -12.56
C ALA A 530 13.31 17.93 -12.45
N ARG A 531 14.07 18.42 -11.46
CA ARG A 531 15.40 17.90 -11.10
C ARG A 531 15.36 16.47 -10.55
N ARG A 532 14.19 15.95 -10.16
CA ARG A 532 14.00 14.61 -9.59
C ARG A 532 13.07 13.81 -10.49
N PRO A 533 13.55 13.35 -11.66
CA PRO A 533 12.73 12.74 -12.72
C PRO A 533 12.17 11.37 -12.37
N TRP A 534 12.29 10.91 -11.12
CA TRP A 534 11.54 9.78 -10.56
C TRP A 534 10.26 10.19 -9.83
N LEU A 535 10.08 11.47 -9.52
CA LEU A 535 8.81 12.01 -9.00
C LEU A 535 7.87 12.34 -10.15
N PRO A 536 6.55 12.41 -9.94
CA PRO A 536 5.61 12.84 -10.98
C PRO A 536 5.97 14.23 -11.51
N ALA A 537 6.12 14.36 -12.83
CA ALA A 537 6.52 15.61 -13.47
C ALA A 537 5.49 16.74 -13.32
N ASN A 538 4.20 16.38 -13.28
CA ASN A 538 3.09 17.32 -13.08
C ASN A 538 2.07 16.69 -12.13
N PRO A 539 2.24 16.82 -10.80
CA PRO A 539 1.27 16.33 -9.84
C PRO A 539 -0.06 17.06 -10.06
N ASP A 540 -1.18 16.32 -10.08
CA ASP A 540 -2.51 16.86 -10.37
C ASP A 540 -3.01 17.89 -9.32
N SER A 541 -2.26 18.10 -8.23
CA SER A 541 -2.60 19.00 -7.14
C SER A 541 -1.38 19.77 -6.63
N TRP A 542 -1.53 21.08 -6.47
CA TRP A 542 -0.51 21.94 -5.86
C TRP A 542 -0.11 21.49 -4.44
N ILE A 543 -1.07 20.97 -3.67
CA ILE A 543 -0.79 20.40 -2.33
C ILE A 543 0.19 19.24 -2.45
N LEU A 544 0.02 18.37 -3.46
CA LEU A 544 0.91 17.23 -3.70
C LEU A 544 2.28 17.73 -4.17
N THR A 545 2.35 18.68 -5.10
CA THR A 545 3.59 19.32 -5.55
C THR A 545 4.41 19.87 -4.38
N ALA A 546 3.80 20.69 -3.53
CA ALA A 546 4.46 21.26 -2.37
C ALA A 546 4.92 20.18 -1.37
N THR A 547 4.11 19.15 -1.16
CA THR A 547 4.45 18.03 -0.25
C THR A 547 5.64 17.23 -0.77
N LEU A 548 5.64 16.85 -2.05
CA LEU A 548 6.73 16.10 -2.66
C LEU A 548 8.03 16.91 -2.68
N ALA A 549 7.96 18.22 -2.95
CA ALA A 549 9.12 19.10 -2.90
C ALA A 549 9.67 19.22 -1.47
N ALA A 550 8.81 19.44 -0.48
CA ALA A 550 9.22 19.50 0.92
C ALA A 550 9.84 18.18 1.42
N LEU A 551 9.37 17.04 0.89
CA LEU A 551 9.86 15.72 1.27
C LEU A 551 11.20 15.34 0.63
N HIS A 552 11.33 15.58 -0.68
CA HIS A 552 12.48 15.11 -1.46
C HIS A 552 13.53 16.19 -1.75
N ALA A 553 13.21 17.45 -1.44
CA ALA A 553 14.05 18.62 -1.72
C ALA A 553 14.01 19.66 -0.57
N PRO A 554 14.13 19.26 0.71
CA PRO A 554 13.94 20.18 1.83
C PRO A 554 14.89 21.39 1.77
N ASP A 555 16.16 21.18 1.39
CA ASP A 555 17.15 22.25 1.28
C ASP A 555 16.87 23.23 0.14
N ASP A 556 16.36 22.73 -0.99
CA ASP A 556 15.91 23.56 -2.11
C ASP A 556 14.73 24.45 -1.69
N VAL A 557 13.77 23.88 -0.96
CA VAL A 557 12.60 24.60 -0.44
C VAL A 557 13.02 25.68 0.57
N ILE A 558 13.95 25.38 1.47
CA ILE A 558 14.51 26.36 2.42
C ILE A 558 15.22 27.49 1.68
N THR A 559 16.02 27.15 0.66
CA THR A 559 16.73 28.12 -0.17
C THR A 559 15.77 29.04 -0.93
N LEU A 560 14.65 28.49 -1.42
CA LEU A 560 13.63 29.27 -2.10
C LEU A 560 12.91 30.21 -1.11
N ALA A 561 12.53 29.71 0.06
CA ALA A 561 11.86 30.50 1.08
C ALA A 561 12.69 31.68 1.59
N THR A 562 14.02 31.52 1.63
CA THR A 562 14.96 32.59 2.01
C THR A 562 15.21 33.62 0.90
N ARG A 563 14.93 33.29 -0.37
CA ARG A 563 15.07 34.19 -1.51
C ARG A 563 13.83 35.02 -1.81
N SER A 564 12.65 34.62 -1.33
CA SER A 564 11.43 35.40 -1.48
C SER A 564 11.59 36.77 -0.79
N PRO A 565 11.50 37.90 -1.53
CA PRO A 565 11.71 39.22 -0.96
C PRO A 565 10.66 39.54 0.10
N SER A 566 11.08 40.28 1.13
CA SER A 566 10.24 40.83 2.19
C SER A 566 8.98 41.50 1.63
N PRO A 567 7.87 41.54 2.41
CA PRO A 567 6.60 42.09 1.93
C PRO A 567 6.78 43.51 1.39
N PRO A 568 5.97 43.93 0.40
CA PRO A 568 6.06 45.26 -0.17
C PRO A 568 5.99 46.28 0.96
N HIS A 569 6.93 47.24 0.91
CA HIS A 569 6.95 48.42 1.77
C HIS A 569 5.50 48.92 1.90
N GLN A 570 5.00 48.88 3.13
CA GLN A 570 3.78 49.58 3.49
C GLN A 570 4.00 51.04 3.06
N PRO A 571 3.21 51.60 2.13
CA PRO A 571 3.39 52.98 1.73
C PRO A 571 3.23 53.83 2.98
N ASP A 572 4.22 54.70 3.24
CA ASP A 572 4.14 55.68 4.31
C ASP A 572 2.77 56.39 4.22
N PRO A 573 2.05 56.56 5.35
CA PRO A 573 0.82 57.32 5.34
C PRO A 573 1.13 58.72 4.78
N PRO A 574 0.28 59.27 3.90
CA PRO A 574 0.50 60.58 3.33
C PRO A 574 0.62 61.60 4.47
N GLY A 575 1.71 62.37 4.46
CA GLY A 575 1.92 63.47 5.38
C GLY A 575 0.75 64.44 5.34
N ASP A 576 0.29 64.84 6.53
CA ASP A 576 -0.68 65.91 6.74
C ASP A 576 -0.11 67.25 6.27
N ASP A 577 -0.29 67.57 4.99
CA ASP A 577 -0.17 68.94 4.50
C ASP A 577 -1.48 69.68 4.82
N HIS A 578 -1.48 70.37 5.96
CA HIS A 578 -2.45 71.42 6.30
C HIS A 578 -2.29 72.63 5.37
N PRO A 579 -3.34 73.09 4.65
CA PRO A 579 -3.40 74.46 4.19
C PRO A 579 -4.00 75.37 5.27
N ALA A 580 -3.29 76.46 5.52
CA ALA A 580 -3.62 77.49 6.49
C ALA A 580 -4.99 78.14 6.23
N HIS A 581 -5.76 78.29 7.31
CA HIS A 581 -6.91 79.18 7.38
C HIS A 581 -6.48 80.65 7.17
N GLY A 582 -7.12 81.33 6.22
CA GLY A 582 -7.10 82.79 6.06
C GLY A 582 -8.53 83.34 5.95
N PRO A 583 -8.80 84.57 6.44
CA PRO A 583 -10.06 84.90 7.10
C PRO A 583 -11.13 85.52 6.18
N TRP A 584 -12.39 85.32 6.56
CA TRP A 584 -13.56 86.03 6.04
C TRP A 584 -13.66 87.44 6.62
N PRO A 585 -14.07 88.45 5.83
CA PRO A 585 -14.70 89.65 6.36
C PRO A 585 -16.19 89.75 6.01
N TRP A 586 -16.97 89.97 7.07
CA TRP A 586 -18.23 90.71 7.21
C TRP A 586 -18.83 91.40 5.97
N THR A 587 -20.15 91.25 5.74
CA THR A 587 -21.17 92.21 6.21
C THR A 587 -22.61 91.77 5.86
N GLN A 588 -23.50 92.00 6.84
CA GLN A 588 -24.99 92.04 6.81
C GLN A 588 -25.54 93.12 5.85
N PRO A 589 -26.85 93.19 5.49
CA PRO A 589 -28.06 93.10 6.36
C PRO A 589 -29.20 92.22 5.78
N SER A 590 -30.26 91.80 6.50
CA SER A 590 -31.09 92.44 7.54
C SER A 590 -31.59 91.42 8.57
#